data_AF-A0A9X8ZZV5-F1
#
_entry.id   AF-A0A9X8ZZV5-F1
#
_cell.length_a   1.000
_cell.length_b   1.000
_cell.length_c   1.000
_cell.angle_alpha   90.00
_cell.angle_beta   90.00
_cell.angle_gamma   90.00
#
_symmetry.space_group_name_H-M   'P 1'
#
loop_
_entity.id
_entity.type
_entity.pdbx_description
1 polymer ?
#
loop_
_entity_poly.entity_id
_entity_poly.type
_entity_poly.pdbx_seq_one_letter_code
_entity_poly.pdbx_strand_id
1 'polypeptide(L)'
;MKHQDDSKTGLEIAIIGMAGKFPGANEINQFWDNLKNGVDSISTFTEDELIKEGVNLDVLQHPNFVKAKGYLEEVEYFDESF
;
A
#
# COMPACT_ATOMS: atom_id res chain seq x y z
N MET A 1 -6.14 37.00 -20.69
CA MET A 1 -5.29 36.59 -21.82
C MET A 1 -4.89 35.14 -21.58
N LYS A 2 -5.67 34.19 -22.14
CA LYS A 2 -5.37 32.75 -22.02
C LYS A 2 -4.84 32.30 -23.38
N HIS A 3 -3.54 32.04 -23.47
CA HIS A 3 -3.00 31.27 -24.57
C HIS A 3 -3.16 29.81 -24.18
N GLN A 4 -4.05 29.09 -24.86
CA GLN A 4 -4.10 27.64 -24.85
C GLN A 4 -3.83 27.21 -26.28
N ASP A 5 -2.57 26.88 -26.55
CA ASP A 5 -2.24 26.02 -27.67
C ASP A 5 -2.61 24.60 -27.22
N ASP A 6 -3.81 24.19 -27.58
CA ASP A 6 -4.41 22.89 -27.22
C ASP A 6 -4.08 21.83 -28.29
N SER A 7 -3.03 22.06 -29.09
CA SER A 7 -2.60 21.08 -30.09
C SER A 7 -2.03 19.84 -29.39
N LYS A 8 -2.83 18.78 -29.39
CA LYS A 8 -2.39 17.46 -28.94
C LYS A 8 -1.24 17.00 -29.82
N THR A 9 -0.15 16.63 -29.17
CA THR A 9 1.08 16.15 -29.80
C THR A 9 0.95 14.71 -30.31
N GLY A 10 -0.11 14.00 -29.89
CA GLY A 10 -0.29 12.58 -30.15
C GLY A 10 0.46 11.67 -29.17
N LEU A 11 1.18 12.26 -28.20
CA LEU A 11 1.89 11.54 -27.14
C LEU A 11 1.09 11.46 -25.83
N GLU A 12 -0.11 12.07 -25.79
CA GLU A 12 -0.94 12.06 -24.60
C GLU A 12 -1.48 10.66 -24.31
N ILE A 13 -1.28 10.17 -23.09
CA ILE A 13 -1.76 8.86 -22.65
C ILE A 13 -2.87 9.06 -21.62
N ALA A 14 -4.03 8.46 -21.89
CA ALA A 14 -5.16 8.46 -20.97
C ALA A 14 -5.11 7.25 -20.03
N ILE A 15 -5.22 7.49 -18.73
CA ILE A 15 -5.52 6.45 -17.75
C ILE A 15 -7.03 6.23 -17.78
N ILE A 16 -7.47 5.08 -18.32
CA ILE A 16 -8.90 4.75 -18.48
C ILE A 16 -9.43 3.74 -17.45
N GLY A 17 -8.55 3.24 -16.56
CA GLY A 17 -8.92 2.29 -15.51
C GLY A 17 -7.79 2.13 -14.50
N MET A 18 -8.15 1.86 -13.24
CA MET A 18 -7.23 1.62 -12.13
C MET A 18 -7.88 0.65 -11.14
N ALA A 19 -7.08 -0.24 -10.57
CA ALA A 19 -7.45 -1.13 -9.47
C ALA A 19 -6.21 -1.40 -8.62
N GLY A 20 -6.39 -1.69 -7.32
CA GLY A 20 -5.27 -2.03 -6.44
C GLY A 20 -5.68 -2.15 -4.97
N LYS A 21 -4.97 -3.01 -4.25
CA LYS A 21 -4.96 -3.12 -2.79
C LYS A 21 -3.72 -2.43 -2.22
N PHE A 22 -3.89 -1.70 -1.13
CA PHE A 22 -2.86 -0.94 -0.43
C PHE A 22 -2.95 -1.21 1.08
N PRO A 23 -1.89 -0.99 1.87
CA PRO A 23 -2.01 -1.06 3.32
C PRO A 23 -3.15 -0.17 3.82
N GLY A 24 -4.03 -0.74 4.64
CA GLY A 24 -5.22 -0.03 5.15
C GLY A 24 -6.29 0.31 4.12
N ALA A 25 -6.20 -0.18 2.87
CA ALA A 25 -7.20 0.06 1.83
C ALA A 25 -7.29 -1.11 0.83
N ASN A 26 -8.39 -1.84 0.88
CA ASN A 26 -8.63 -2.99 0.00
C ASN A 26 -9.11 -2.60 -1.41
N GLU A 27 -9.41 -1.32 -1.65
CA GLU A 27 -9.83 -0.81 -2.95
C GLU A 27 -9.38 0.64 -3.15
N ILE A 28 -9.32 1.11 -4.40
CA ILE A 28 -8.78 2.44 -4.73
C ILE A 28 -9.55 3.61 -4.11
N ASN A 29 -10.86 3.45 -3.88
CA ASN A 29 -11.67 4.48 -3.23
C ASN A 29 -11.28 4.63 -1.75
N GLN A 30 -11.02 3.53 -1.05
CA GLN A 30 -10.56 3.55 0.34
C GLN A 30 -9.18 4.17 0.43
N PHE A 31 -8.30 3.87 -0.53
CA PHE A 31 -6.98 4.48 -0.61
C PHE A 31 -7.08 6.01 -0.76
N TRP A 32 -7.97 6.49 -1.63
CA TRP A 32 -8.22 7.93 -1.79
C TRP A 32 -8.79 8.58 -0.52
N ASP A 33 -9.69 7.89 0.18
CA ASP A 33 -10.23 8.36 1.46
C ASP A 33 -9.16 8.43 2.55
N ASN A 34 -8.24 7.45 2.62
CA ASN A 34 -7.11 7.48 3.54
C ASN A 34 -6.22 8.70 3.29
N LEU A 35 -5.88 8.97 2.02
CA LEU A 35 -5.06 10.12 1.65
C LEU A 35 -5.72 11.46 2.01
N LYS A 36 -7.01 11.63 1.69
CA LYS A 36 -7.76 12.85 2.03
C LYS A 36 -7.79 13.11 3.53
N ASN A 37 -7.85 12.05 4.33
CA ASN A 37 -7.94 12.14 5.79
C ASN A 37 -6.57 12.07 6.50
N GLY A 38 -5.46 11.97 5.76
CA GLY A 38 -4.11 11.88 6.34
C GLY A 38 -3.87 10.62 7.18
N VAL A 39 -4.50 9.50 6.81
CA VAL A 39 -4.36 8.23 7.53
C VAL A 39 -2.96 7.65 7.31
N ASP A 40 -2.27 7.33 8.41
CA ASP A 40 -1.04 6.51 8.38
C ASP A 40 -1.43 5.03 8.35
N SER A 41 -1.06 4.34 7.28
CA SER A 41 -1.40 2.93 7.06
C SER A 41 -0.24 1.97 7.31
N ILE A 42 0.82 2.43 8.00
CA ILE A 42 1.89 1.56 8.48
C ILE A 42 1.41 0.79 9.71
N SER A 43 1.46 -0.53 9.63
CA SER A 43 1.21 -1.40 10.78
C SER A 43 2.47 -1.48 11.64
N THR A 44 2.29 -1.38 12.94
CA THR A 44 3.31 -1.71 13.93
C THR A 44 3.00 -3.05 14.57
N PHE A 45 4.05 -3.79 14.95
CA PHE A 45 3.93 -5.14 15.47
C PHE A 45 4.59 -5.22 16.85
N THR A 46 3.97 -5.96 17.75
CA THR A 46 4.52 -6.30 19.05
C THR A 46 5.59 -7.38 18.92
N GLU A 47 6.46 -7.52 19.92
CA GLU A 47 7.44 -8.62 19.94
C GLU A 47 6.75 -9.98 19.96
N ASP A 48 5.69 -10.13 20.74
CA ASP A 48 4.94 -11.38 20.85
C ASP A 48 4.34 -11.80 19.50
N GLU A 49 3.78 -10.85 18.73
CA GLU A 49 3.30 -11.11 17.38
C GLU A 49 4.45 -11.56 16.46
N LEU A 50 5.57 -10.86 16.47
CA LEU A 50 6.70 -11.20 15.61
C LEU A 50 7.35 -12.54 15.98
N ILE A 51 7.46 -12.87 17.27
CA ILE A 51 7.95 -14.16 17.74
C ILE A 51 6.99 -15.27 17.32
N LYS A 52 5.68 -15.05 17.44
CA LYS A 52 4.64 -16.00 17.00
C LYS A 52 4.71 -16.27 15.50
N GLU A 53 5.01 -15.23 14.70
CA GLU A 53 5.25 -15.34 13.26
C GLU A 53 6.66 -15.89 12.91
N GLY A 54 7.45 -16.30 13.91
CA GLY A 54 8.71 -17.01 13.73
C GLY A 54 9.95 -16.13 13.53
N VAL A 55 9.87 -14.82 13.84
CA VAL A 55 11.05 -13.95 13.81
C VAL A 55 12.00 -14.35 14.95
N ASN A 56 13.28 -14.55 14.61
CA ASN A 56 14.31 -14.93 15.57
C ASN A 56 14.60 -13.78 16.57
N LEU A 57 14.79 -14.14 17.85
CA LEU A 57 15.06 -13.19 18.93
C LEU A 57 16.33 -12.34 18.70
N ASP A 58 17.39 -12.92 18.14
CA ASP A 58 18.65 -12.20 17.87
C ASP A 58 18.43 -11.08 16.86
N VAL A 59 17.50 -11.27 15.91
CA VAL A 59 17.11 -10.26 14.92
C VAL A 59 16.23 -9.19 15.57
N LEU A 60 15.25 -9.60 16.38
CA LEU A 60 14.34 -8.67 17.07
C LEU A 60 15.06 -7.74 18.05
N GLN A 61 16.12 -8.25 18.70
CA GLN A 61 16.93 -7.48 19.66
C GLN A 61 17.98 -6.59 18.98
N HIS A 62 18.14 -6.69 17.65
CA HIS A 62 19.09 -5.84 16.94
C HIS A 62 18.67 -4.37 17.06
N PRO A 63 19.59 -3.43 17.38
CA PRO A 63 19.25 -2.03 17.67
C PRO A 63 18.59 -1.29 16.51
N ASN A 64 18.80 -1.77 15.27
CA ASN A 64 18.22 -1.18 14.06
C ASN A 64 16.98 -1.94 13.55
N PHE A 65 16.44 -2.88 14.32
CA PHE A 65 15.24 -3.61 13.90
C PHE A 65 14.00 -2.70 14.00
N VAL A 66 13.27 -2.56 12.89
CA VAL A 66 12.05 -1.75 12.81
C VAL A 66 10.84 -2.66 12.78
N LYS A 67 10.02 -2.62 13.85
CA LYS A 67 8.81 -3.44 14.02
C LYS A 67 7.60 -2.82 13.30
N ALA A 68 7.79 -2.34 12.07
CA ALA A 68 6.76 -1.63 11.33
C ALA A 68 6.86 -1.93 9.82
N LYS A 69 5.71 -2.09 9.16
CA LYS A 69 5.63 -2.40 7.73
C LYS A 69 4.27 -1.99 7.14
N GLY A 70 4.24 -1.59 5.87
CA GLY A 70 3.00 -1.61 5.10
C GLY A 70 2.55 -3.06 4.87
N TYR A 71 1.49 -3.46 5.54
CA TYR A 71 0.97 -4.82 5.49
C TYR A 71 -0.23 -4.91 4.54
N LEU A 72 -0.26 -5.96 3.72
CA LEU A 72 -1.41 -6.30 2.89
C LEU A 72 -2.03 -7.57 3.48
N GLU A 73 -3.33 -7.51 3.70
CA GLU A 73 -4.12 -8.67 4.11
C GLU A 73 -4.37 -9.58 2.90
N GLU A 74 -4.61 -10.87 3.17
CA GLU A 74 -5.12 -11.83 2.18
C GLU A 74 -4.20 -12.10 0.99
N VAL A 75 -2.90 -11.82 1.11
CA VAL A 75 -1.93 -12.02 0.02
C VAL A 75 -1.72 -13.49 -0.34
N GLU A 76 -2.11 -14.40 0.56
CA GLU A 76 -2.06 -15.84 0.37
C GLU A 76 -3.22 -16.41 -0.45
N TYR A 77 -4.32 -15.66 -0.63
CA TYR A 77 -5.50 -16.13 -1.34
C TYR A 77 -5.44 -15.82 -2.83
N PHE A 78 -5.91 -16.77 -3.63
CA PHE A 78 -6.05 -16.64 -5.08
C PHE A 78 -7.30 -17.41 -5.50
N ASP A 79 -8.05 -16.88 -6.48
CA ASP A 79 -9.18 -17.59 -7.08
C ASP A 79 -8.65 -18.47 -8.21
N GLU A 80 -8.41 -19.75 -7.92
CA GLU A 80 -7.93 -20.71 -8.91
C GLU A 80 -9.00 -21.10 -9.94
N SER A 81 -10.27 -20.78 -9.67
CA SER A 81 -11.42 -21.26 -10.43
C SER A 81 -11.92 -20.28 -11.49
N PHE A 82 -11.41 -19.05 -11.49
CA PHE A 82 -11.71 -17.99 -12.45
C PHE A 82 -11.30 -18.36 -13.89
#